data_AF-A0A662KR70-F1
#
_entry.id   AF-A0A662KR70-F1
#
_cell.length_a   1.000
_cell.length_b   1.000
_cell.length_c   1.000
_cell.angle_alpha   90.00
_cell.angle_beta   90.00
_cell.angle_gamma   90.00
#
_symmetry.space_group_name_H-M   'P 1'
#
loop_
_entity.id
_entity.type
_entity.pdbx_description
1 polymer ?
#
loop_
_entity_poly.entity_id
_entity_poly.type
_entity_poly.pdbx_seq_one_letter_code
_entity_poly.pdbx_strand_id
1 'polypeptide(L)'
;MIFLRVFGEYDLSTQLKEQDVEITIEGKGKRKSYYRKVGEEEVKKFIHAEEGKVVICPVEPVNLPKEGVAEHLLIELDKPFIIESGFKDTFYVKFPVEIGVFLVDKKDVERIDIFTKTKPKYTLYGPPENGIICKWWKSDVYSEMPEVDRLYEGIMKIEIANNYYEWMEINKVVFRAFDMKLFYNEYAYMHATLTILKKTFGETTFNKRKPKNMKGAIDIY
;
A
#
# COMPACT_ATOMS: atom_id res chain seq x y z
N MET A 1 -8.02 -26.66 11.24
CA MET A 1 -7.12 -26.01 10.26
C MET A 1 -6.85 -24.61 10.79
N ILE A 2 -5.62 -24.29 11.17
CA ILE A 2 -5.30 -22.98 11.77
C ILE A 2 -5.13 -22.00 10.61
N PHE A 3 -6.08 -21.07 10.45
CA PHE A 3 -5.95 -19.94 9.52
C PHE A 3 -5.05 -18.90 10.18
N LEU A 4 -3.77 -18.94 9.86
CA LEU A 4 -2.84 -17.86 10.21
C LEU A 4 -3.02 -16.72 9.21
N ARG A 5 -3.12 -15.49 9.72
CA ARG A 5 -3.19 -14.26 8.92
C ARG A 5 -1.92 -14.10 8.09
N VAL A 6 -2.01 -13.50 6.92
CA VAL A 6 -0.83 -13.25 6.07
C VAL A 6 0.06 -12.17 6.68
N PHE A 7 -0.50 -11.04 7.13
CA PHE A 7 0.30 -9.98 7.74
C PHE A 7 0.82 -10.36 9.12
N GLY A 8 2.13 -10.26 9.32
CA GLY A 8 2.76 -10.59 10.59
C GLY A 8 4.25 -10.86 10.50
N GLU A 9 4.77 -11.39 11.59
CA GLU A 9 6.15 -11.81 11.75
C GLU A 9 6.15 -13.27 12.17
N TYR A 10 6.92 -14.09 11.45
CA TYR A 10 6.90 -15.53 11.55
C TYR A 10 8.31 -16.10 11.64
N ASP A 11 8.42 -17.30 12.21
CA ASP A 11 9.65 -18.08 12.12
C ASP A 11 9.93 -18.55 10.69
N LEU A 12 11.18 -18.87 10.40
CA LEU A 12 11.63 -19.48 9.14
C LEU A 12 11.20 -20.97 9.00
N SER A 13 10.02 -21.28 9.50
CA SER A 13 9.35 -22.58 9.47
C SER A 13 7.86 -22.31 9.69
N THR A 14 7.18 -21.82 8.66
CA THR A 14 5.80 -21.36 8.76
C THR A 14 4.97 -21.82 7.56
N GLN A 15 3.67 -21.99 7.79
CA GLN A 15 2.69 -22.24 6.73
C GLN A 15 1.49 -21.35 7.00
N LEU A 16 1.21 -20.45 6.04
CA LEU A 16 0.16 -19.46 6.10
C LEU A 16 -0.83 -19.73 4.98
N LYS A 17 -2.12 -19.63 5.30
CA LYS A 17 -3.20 -19.73 4.33
C LYS A 17 -4.33 -18.79 4.70
N GLU A 18 -4.59 -17.82 3.83
CA GLU A 18 -5.68 -16.86 3.96
C GLU A 18 -6.30 -16.65 2.58
N GLN A 19 -7.59 -16.97 2.44
CA GLN A 19 -8.26 -17.02 1.14
C GLN A 19 -7.51 -17.96 0.16
N ASP A 20 -7.11 -17.46 -1.01
CA ASP A 20 -6.30 -18.13 -2.04
C ASP A 20 -4.79 -17.82 -1.95
N VAL A 21 -4.35 -17.10 -0.90
CA VAL A 21 -2.94 -16.86 -0.62
C VAL A 21 -2.40 -17.99 0.24
N GLU A 22 -1.42 -18.71 -0.29
CA GLU A 22 -0.68 -19.73 0.44
C GLU A 22 0.80 -19.37 0.46
N ILE A 23 1.39 -19.33 1.65
CA ILE A 23 2.82 -19.04 1.83
C ILE A 23 3.40 -20.11 2.74
N THR A 24 4.43 -20.80 2.27
CA THR A 24 5.11 -21.85 3.02
C THR A 24 6.61 -21.59 3.04
N ILE A 25 7.20 -21.71 4.23
CA ILE A 25 8.64 -21.74 4.42
C ILE A 25 8.97 -23.02 5.17
N GLU A 26 9.71 -23.91 4.51
CA GLU A 26 10.06 -25.22 5.03
C GLU A 26 11.50 -25.60 4.71
N GLY A 27 12.09 -26.49 5.50
CA GLY A 27 13.45 -26.98 5.29
C GLY A 27 14.09 -27.49 6.56
N LYS A 28 15.35 -27.95 6.43
CA LYS A 28 16.13 -28.48 7.55
C LYS A 28 17.46 -27.74 7.68
N GLY A 29 17.81 -27.37 8.91
CA GLY A 29 19.03 -26.63 9.20
C GLY A 29 19.06 -25.28 8.47
N LYS A 30 20.19 -24.99 7.83
CA LYS A 30 20.40 -23.71 7.14
C LYS A 30 19.70 -23.61 5.79
N ARG A 31 19.30 -24.73 5.18
CA ARG A 31 18.68 -24.74 3.85
C ARG A 31 17.17 -24.86 3.96
N LYS A 32 16.49 -23.83 3.45
CA LYS A 32 15.04 -23.68 3.45
C LYS A 32 14.55 -23.33 2.06
N SER A 33 13.26 -23.49 1.83
CA SER A 33 12.56 -23.13 0.60
C SER A 33 11.38 -22.25 0.95
N TYR A 34 11.26 -21.12 0.25
CA TYR A 34 10.08 -20.28 0.23
C TYR A 34 9.21 -20.69 -0.96
N TYR A 35 7.91 -20.84 -0.70
CA TYR A 35 6.88 -21.04 -1.70
C TYR A 35 5.74 -20.06 -1.44
N ARG A 36 5.27 -19.42 -2.51
CA ARG A 36 4.01 -18.67 -2.52
C ARG A 36 3.14 -19.15 -3.67
N LYS A 37 1.84 -19.25 -3.41
CA LYS A 37 0.79 -19.35 -4.41
C LYS A 37 -0.28 -18.29 -4.17
N VAL A 38 -0.67 -17.57 -5.23
CA VAL A 38 -1.77 -16.61 -5.23
C VAL A 38 -2.53 -16.76 -6.55
N GLY A 39 -3.76 -17.27 -6.50
CA GLY A 39 -4.47 -17.66 -7.72
C GLY A 39 -3.67 -18.66 -8.55
N GLU A 40 -3.31 -18.26 -9.78
CA GLU A 40 -2.50 -19.06 -10.71
C GLU A 40 -0.99 -18.77 -10.62
N GLU A 41 -0.58 -17.72 -9.91
CA GLU A 41 0.83 -17.34 -9.78
C GLU A 41 1.50 -18.19 -8.69
N GLU A 42 2.63 -18.81 -9.04
CA GLU A 42 3.46 -19.56 -8.11
C GLU A 42 4.92 -19.08 -8.14
N VAL A 43 5.50 -18.87 -6.96
CA VAL A 43 6.91 -18.46 -6.80
C VAL A 43 7.60 -19.41 -5.84
N LYS A 44 8.82 -19.84 -6.20
CA LYS A 44 9.70 -20.68 -5.38
C LYS A 44 11.09 -20.07 -5.29
N LYS A 45 11.65 -19.99 -4.09
CA LYS A 45 13.01 -19.50 -3.84
C LYS A 45 13.72 -20.38 -2.80
N PHE A 46 15.04 -20.54 -2.93
CA PHE A 46 15.85 -21.13 -1.86
C PHE A 46 16.28 -20.04 -0.88
N ILE A 47 16.20 -20.35 0.41
CA ILE A 47 16.68 -19.52 1.50
C ILE A 47 17.82 -20.27 2.18
N HIS A 48 18.98 -19.62 2.33
CA HIS A 48 20.07 -20.14 3.17
C HIS A 48 20.24 -19.26 4.40
N ALA A 49 19.56 -19.62 5.49
CA ALA A 49 19.55 -18.85 6.73
C ALA A 49 19.48 -19.78 7.94
N GLU A 50 20.31 -19.49 8.95
CA GLU A 50 20.31 -20.22 10.23
C GLU A 50 19.29 -19.63 11.20
N GLU A 51 19.26 -18.31 11.31
CA GLU A 51 18.38 -17.52 12.17
C GLU A 51 17.67 -16.43 11.33
N GLY A 52 16.70 -15.76 11.95
CA GLY A 52 15.93 -14.69 11.34
C GLY A 52 14.43 -14.92 11.42
N LYS A 53 13.68 -13.98 10.87
CA LYS A 53 12.22 -14.00 10.79
C LYS A 53 11.78 -13.69 9.37
N VAL A 54 10.56 -14.10 9.06
CA VAL A 54 9.86 -13.60 7.86
C VAL A 54 8.84 -12.60 8.29
N VAL A 55 8.95 -11.39 7.76
CA VAL A 55 7.97 -10.32 7.93
C VAL A 55 7.17 -10.21 6.65
N ILE A 56 5.85 -10.26 6.78
CA ILE A 56 4.93 -10.08 5.68
C ILE A 56 4.05 -8.89 6.02
N CYS A 57 4.10 -7.86 5.19
CA CYS A 57 3.41 -6.60 5.45
C CYS A 57 3.04 -5.90 4.14
N PRO A 58 2.06 -4.98 4.16
CA PRO A 58 1.77 -4.18 2.98
C PRO A 58 2.94 -3.26 2.64
N VAL A 59 3.14 -2.98 1.36
CA VAL A 59 4.13 -2.05 0.82
C VAL A 59 3.45 -1.01 -0.07
N GLU A 60 4.17 0.06 -0.41
CA GLU A 60 3.67 1.11 -1.30
C GLU A 60 3.17 0.49 -2.61
N PRO A 61 1.95 0.80 -3.07
CA PRO A 61 1.34 0.04 -4.15
C PRO A 61 1.77 0.54 -5.52
N VAL A 62 3.06 0.51 -5.83
CA VAL A 62 3.61 0.98 -7.12
C VAL A 62 4.76 0.10 -7.64
N ASN A 63 5.03 -1.05 -7.04
CA ASN A 63 6.15 -1.92 -7.43
C ASN A 63 5.79 -2.88 -8.56
N LEU A 64 4.51 -3.22 -8.72
CA LEU A 64 4.07 -4.26 -9.65
C LEU A 64 3.34 -3.71 -10.88
N PRO A 65 3.51 -4.34 -12.07
CA PRO A 65 4.23 -5.60 -12.30
C PRO A 65 5.74 -5.42 -12.53
N LYS A 66 6.22 -4.18 -12.64
CA LYS A 66 7.64 -3.85 -12.75
C LYS A 66 7.93 -2.53 -12.04
N GLU A 67 8.97 -2.53 -11.23
CA GLU A 67 9.45 -1.34 -10.54
C GLU A 67 9.90 -0.26 -11.53
N GLY A 68 9.68 1.00 -11.13
CA GLY A 68 10.03 2.18 -11.93
C GLY A 68 9.08 2.49 -13.08
N VAL A 69 8.02 1.70 -13.31
CA VAL A 69 6.97 2.05 -14.30
C VAL A 69 6.13 3.23 -13.83
N ALA A 70 5.76 3.24 -12.55
CA ALA A 70 5.08 4.36 -11.91
C ALA A 70 5.69 4.61 -10.53
N GLU A 71 5.78 5.88 -10.17
CA GLU A 71 6.24 6.31 -8.83
C GLU A 71 5.11 7.01 -8.05
N HIS A 72 3.92 7.06 -8.64
CA HIS A 72 2.77 7.76 -8.11
C HIS A 72 1.53 6.87 -8.11
N LEU A 73 0.73 6.98 -7.07
CA LEU A 73 -0.62 6.42 -7.00
C LEU A 73 -1.62 7.55 -7.30
N LEU A 74 -2.46 7.35 -8.30
CA LEU A 74 -3.61 8.19 -8.58
C LEU A 74 -4.87 7.47 -8.08
N ILE A 75 -5.61 8.13 -7.19
CA ILE A 75 -6.93 7.72 -6.75
C ILE A 75 -7.96 8.58 -7.47
N GLU A 76 -8.76 7.97 -8.32
CA GLU A 76 -9.93 8.57 -8.96
C GLU A 76 -11.15 8.37 -8.07
N LEU A 77 -11.82 9.47 -7.74
CA LEU A 77 -12.99 9.46 -6.87
C LEU A 77 -14.23 9.07 -7.69
N ASP A 78 -15.02 8.13 -7.19
CA ASP A 78 -16.28 7.73 -7.82
C ASP A 78 -17.28 8.89 -7.95
N LYS A 79 -17.24 9.80 -6.97
CA LYS A 79 -18.00 11.05 -6.94
C LYS A 79 -17.06 12.21 -6.65
N PRO A 80 -17.21 13.36 -7.34
CA PRO A 80 -16.42 14.53 -7.03
C PRO A 80 -16.60 14.98 -5.57
N PHE A 81 -15.50 15.36 -4.92
CA PHE A 81 -15.51 15.98 -3.59
C PHE A 81 -15.44 17.50 -3.74
N ILE A 82 -16.43 18.21 -3.19
CA ILE A 82 -16.51 19.67 -3.27
C ILE A 82 -16.18 20.27 -1.90
N ILE A 83 -15.28 21.26 -1.88
CA ILE A 83 -14.87 21.94 -0.65
C ILE A 83 -14.87 23.47 -0.83
N GLU A 84 -15.45 24.17 0.14
CA GLU A 84 -15.50 25.63 0.18
C GLU A 84 -14.11 26.23 0.47
N SER A 85 -13.88 27.45 -0.01
CA SER A 85 -12.69 28.24 0.31
C SER A 85 -12.49 28.38 1.83
N GLY A 86 -11.27 28.12 2.30
CA GLY A 86 -10.86 28.26 3.70
C GLY A 86 -11.28 27.10 4.61
N PHE A 87 -12.02 26.12 4.09
CA PHE A 87 -12.47 24.97 4.88
C PHE A 87 -11.43 23.85 4.94
N LYS A 88 -11.55 23.07 6.01
CA LYS A 88 -10.84 21.81 6.21
C LYS A 88 -11.84 20.69 6.41
N ASP A 89 -11.51 19.52 5.91
CA ASP A 89 -12.33 18.33 6.12
C ASP A 89 -11.44 17.08 6.26
N THR A 90 -12.05 15.96 6.63
CA THR A 90 -11.40 14.66 6.71
C THR A 90 -12.31 13.60 6.11
N PHE A 91 -11.77 12.82 5.19
CA PHE A 91 -12.46 11.68 4.61
C PHE A 91 -11.52 10.50 4.43
N TYR A 92 -12.07 9.36 4.06
CA TYR A 92 -11.35 8.14 3.78
C TYR A 92 -11.54 7.73 2.33
N VAL A 93 -10.52 7.12 1.77
CA VAL A 93 -10.55 6.42 0.49
C VAL A 93 -9.90 5.05 0.65
N LYS A 94 -10.17 4.15 -0.29
CA LYS A 94 -9.49 2.87 -0.41
C LYS A 94 -8.32 2.98 -1.39
N PHE A 95 -7.29 2.18 -1.17
CA PHE A 95 -6.14 2.06 -2.09
C PHE A 95 -5.78 0.58 -2.31
N PRO A 96 -5.17 0.21 -3.45
CA PRO A 96 -4.83 -1.18 -3.72
C PRO A 96 -3.64 -1.60 -2.85
N VAL A 97 -3.64 -2.82 -2.34
CA VAL A 97 -2.54 -3.35 -1.53
C VAL A 97 -1.56 -4.16 -2.37
N GLU A 98 -0.28 -3.84 -2.24
CA GLU A 98 0.83 -4.76 -2.56
C GLU A 98 1.39 -5.32 -1.25
N ILE A 99 1.81 -6.58 -1.27
CA ILE A 99 2.25 -7.32 -0.09
C ILE A 99 3.71 -7.73 -0.30
N GLY A 100 4.58 -7.23 0.57
CA GLY A 100 6.00 -7.57 0.59
C GLY A 100 6.28 -8.72 1.54
N VAL A 101 7.21 -9.59 1.14
CA VAL A 101 7.77 -10.67 1.97
C VAL A 101 9.24 -10.39 2.18
N PHE A 102 9.65 -10.28 3.43
CA PHE A 102 10.99 -9.89 3.84
C PHE A 102 11.60 -10.91 4.77
N LEU A 103 12.89 -11.19 4.58
CA LEU A 103 13.73 -11.84 5.58
C LEU A 103 14.34 -10.76 6.45
N VAL A 104 14.15 -10.87 7.76
CA VAL A 104 14.62 -9.89 8.74
C VAL A 104 15.49 -10.58 9.77
N ASP A 105 16.69 -10.05 9.98
CA ASP A 105 17.55 -10.41 11.10
C ASP A 105 18.02 -9.16 11.86
N LYS A 106 19.04 -9.32 12.72
CA LYS A 106 19.57 -8.20 13.53
C LYS A 106 20.36 -7.18 12.72
N LYS A 107 20.81 -7.54 11.52
CA LYS A 107 21.74 -6.77 10.69
C LYS A 107 21.07 -6.20 9.46
N ASP A 108 20.12 -6.93 8.88
CA ASP A 108 19.62 -6.64 7.55
C ASP A 108 18.14 -7.00 7.36
N VAL A 109 17.55 -6.37 6.34
CA VAL A 109 16.20 -6.62 5.84
C VAL A 109 16.29 -6.88 4.35
N GLU A 110 16.10 -8.13 3.95
CA GLU A 110 16.15 -8.54 2.55
C GLU A 110 14.75 -8.81 2.01
N ARG A 111 14.40 -8.13 0.91
CA ARG A 111 13.11 -8.31 0.24
C ARG A 111 13.16 -9.51 -0.69
N ILE A 112 12.39 -10.56 -0.38
CA ILE A 112 12.38 -11.79 -1.17
C ILE A 112 11.16 -11.95 -2.06
N ASP A 113 10.09 -11.18 -1.89
CA ASP A 113 8.93 -11.22 -2.79
C ASP A 113 8.08 -9.96 -2.67
N ILE A 114 7.37 -9.59 -3.74
CA ILE A 114 6.24 -8.66 -3.70
C ILE A 114 5.15 -9.25 -4.59
N PHE A 115 3.92 -9.28 -4.08
CA PHE A 115 2.76 -9.71 -4.85
C PHE A 115 1.53 -8.86 -4.54
N THR A 116 0.50 -8.97 -5.36
CA THR A 116 -0.80 -8.33 -5.12
C THR A 116 -1.91 -9.22 -5.65
N LYS A 117 -3.09 -9.11 -5.05
CA LYS A 117 -4.31 -9.70 -5.59
C LYS A 117 -5.05 -8.78 -6.55
N THR A 118 -4.62 -7.52 -6.64
CA THR A 118 -5.24 -6.51 -7.52
C THR A 118 -4.64 -6.59 -8.92
N LYS A 119 -5.45 -6.30 -9.94
CA LYS A 119 -4.92 -6.14 -11.31
C LYS A 119 -4.33 -4.74 -11.46
N PRO A 120 -3.01 -4.57 -11.69
CA PRO A 120 -2.42 -3.25 -11.88
C PRO A 120 -3.04 -2.54 -13.09
N LYS A 121 -3.39 -1.26 -12.90
CA LYS A 121 -3.85 -0.36 -13.95
C LYS A 121 -2.99 0.89 -13.90
N TYR A 122 -2.75 1.49 -15.06
CA TYR A 122 -1.92 2.69 -15.18
C TYR A 122 -2.66 3.77 -15.94
N THR A 123 -2.33 5.01 -15.62
CA THR A 123 -2.81 6.19 -16.36
C THR A 123 -1.67 7.19 -16.48
N LEU A 124 -1.75 8.05 -17.49
CA LEU A 124 -0.97 9.28 -17.54
C LEU A 124 -1.74 10.36 -16.76
N TYR A 125 -1.05 11.08 -15.88
CA TYR A 125 -1.57 12.28 -15.21
C TYR A 125 -0.82 13.52 -15.71
N GLY A 126 -1.56 14.47 -16.26
CA GLY A 126 -0.99 15.63 -16.94
C GLY A 126 -0.98 15.48 -18.47
N PRO A 127 -0.37 16.43 -19.18
CA PRO A 127 -0.37 16.46 -20.63
C PRO A 127 0.54 15.37 -21.23
N PRO A 128 0.29 14.89 -22.47
CA PRO A 128 1.09 13.82 -23.09
C PRO A 128 2.60 14.04 -23.11
N GLU A 129 3.05 15.30 -23.19
CA GLU A 129 4.47 15.62 -23.36
C GLU A 129 5.27 15.55 -22.05
N ASN A 130 4.62 15.82 -20.90
CA ASN A 130 5.29 15.95 -19.59
C ASN A 130 4.51 15.31 -18.43
N GLY A 131 3.49 14.51 -18.73
CA GLY A 131 2.68 13.83 -17.74
C GLY A 131 3.48 12.78 -16.99
N ILE A 132 3.00 12.42 -15.80
CA ILE A 132 3.59 11.36 -14.98
C ILE A 132 2.74 10.10 -15.10
N ILE A 133 3.40 8.94 -15.18
CA ILE A 133 2.72 7.65 -15.14
C ILE A 133 2.35 7.37 -13.68
N CYS A 134 1.06 7.11 -13.44
CA CYS A 134 0.55 6.74 -12.13
C CYS A 134 -0.04 5.33 -12.18
N LYS A 135 0.12 4.58 -11.09
CA LYS A 135 -0.78 3.46 -10.83
C LYS A 135 -2.16 4.04 -10.54
N TRP A 136 -3.17 3.53 -11.23
CA TRP A 136 -4.53 4.02 -11.15
C TRP A 136 -5.36 3.14 -10.21
N TRP A 137 -6.14 3.77 -9.35
CA TRP A 137 -7.14 3.14 -8.51
C TRP A 137 -8.42 3.97 -8.46
N LYS A 138 -9.55 3.32 -8.25
CA LYS A 138 -10.85 3.98 -8.08
C LYS A 138 -11.37 3.75 -6.67
N SER A 139 -11.91 4.79 -6.04
CA SER A 139 -12.52 4.68 -4.72
C SER A 139 -13.67 5.67 -4.56
N ASP A 140 -14.70 5.28 -3.82
CA ASP A 140 -15.62 6.22 -3.18
C ASP A 140 -14.90 7.09 -2.14
N VAL A 141 -15.57 8.18 -1.76
CA VAL A 141 -15.24 9.01 -0.61
C VAL A 141 -16.12 8.59 0.56
N TYR A 142 -15.48 8.24 1.68
CA TYR A 142 -16.18 7.77 2.88
C TYR A 142 -16.00 8.78 4.01
N SER A 143 -17.09 9.17 4.68
CA SER A 143 -17.04 10.02 5.88
C SER A 143 -16.52 9.27 7.12
N GLU A 144 -16.66 7.95 7.12
CA GLU A 144 -16.20 7.05 8.17
C GLU A 144 -15.26 6.01 7.58
N MET A 145 -14.52 5.31 8.46
CA MET A 145 -13.57 4.29 8.04
C MET A 145 -14.30 3.13 7.34
N PRO A 146 -14.02 2.86 6.04
CA PRO A 146 -14.74 1.82 5.31
C PRO A 146 -14.26 0.42 5.68
N GLU A 147 -15.10 -0.58 5.45
CA GLU A 147 -14.68 -1.98 5.46
C GLU A 147 -13.84 -2.31 4.20
N VAL A 148 -12.82 -3.14 4.37
CA VAL A 148 -11.90 -3.55 3.30
C VAL A 148 -11.61 -5.04 3.34
N ASP A 149 -11.41 -5.64 2.17
CA ASP A 149 -10.68 -6.90 2.09
C ASP A 149 -9.17 -6.59 2.18
N ARG A 150 -8.57 -6.94 3.32
CA ARG A 150 -7.18 -6.60 3.66
C ARG A 150 -6.12 -7.08 2.66
N LEU A 151 -6.43 -8.10 1.85
CA LEU A 151 -5.49 -8.63 0.85
C LEU A 151 -5.62 -7.92 -0.50
N TYR A 152 -6.65 -7.09 -0.69
CA TYR A 152 -6.88 -6.30 -1.90
C TYR A 152 -6.77 -4.80 -1.67
N GLU A 153 -7.30 -4.32 -0.54
CA GLU A 153 -7.54 -2.91 -0.27
C GLU A 153 -7.01 -2.50 1.11
N GLY A 154 -6.47 -1.29 1.16
CA GLY A 154 -6.11 -0.57 2.37
C GLY A 154 -6.94 0.69 2.51
N ILE A 155 -6.85 1.33 3.68
CA ILE A 155 -7.60 2.54 4.02
C ILE A 155 -6.64 3.72 4.10
N MET A 156 -6.91 4.77 3.34
CA MET A 156 -6.18 6.04 3.44
C MET A 156 -7.10 7.11 4.02
N LYS A 157 -6.73 7.63 5.19
CA LYS A 157 -7.32 8.87 5.73
C LYS A 157 -6.71 10.06 5.01
N ILE A 158 -7.52 10.98 4.52
CA ILE A 158 -7.12 12.22 3.88
C ILE A 158 -7.65 13.39 4.69
N GLU A 159 -6.73 14.18 5.25
CA GLU A 159 -7.04 15.50 5.81
C GLU A 159 -6.87 16.55 4.69
N ILE A 160 -7.96 17.18 4.29
CA ILE A 160 -7.95 18.16 3.20
C ILE A 160 -8.11 19.59 3.73
N ALA A 161 -7.39 20.53 3.12
CA ALA A 161 -7.55 21.97 3.34
C ALA A 161 -7.65 22.71 2.00
N ASN A 162 -8.70 23.50 1.82
CA ASN A 162 -8.79 24.42 0.69
C ASN A 162 -8.28 25.80 1.11
N ASN A 163 -7.00 26.07 0.85
CA ASN A 163 -6.42 27.40 1.08
C ASN A 163 -6.56 28.32 -0.13
N TYR A 164 -7.26 27.87 -1.18
CA TYR A 164 -7.60 28.68 -2.34
C TYR A 164 -8.91 29.44 -2.09
N TYR A 165 -9.07 30.60 -2.75
CA TYR A 165 -10.19 31.53 -2.49
C TYR A 165 -11.51 31.15 -3.19
N GLU A 166 -11.54 30.06 -3.95
CA GLU A 166 -12.73 29.56 -4.64
C GLU A 166 -13.13 28.18 -4.13
N TRP A 167 -14.37 27.81 -4.43
CA TRP A 167 -14.84 26.43 -4.33
C TRP A 167 -14.01 25.53 -5.24
N MET A 168 -13.65 24.36 -4.72
CA MET A 168 -12.86 23.38 -5.46
C MET A 168 -13.60 22.07 -5.55
N GLU A 169 -13.72 21.56 -6.78
CA GLU A 169 -14.18 20.21 -7.07
C GLU A 169 -12.98 19.31 -7.35
N ILE A 170 -12.91 18.18 -6.66
CA ILE A 170 -11.78 17.25 -6.72
C ILE A 170 -12.30 15.92 -7.23
N ASN A 171 -11.72 15.46 -8.32
CA ASN A 171 -12.04 14.19 -8.95
C ASN A 171 -10.92 13.16 -8.83
N LYS A 172 -9.68 13.63 -8.63
CA LYS A 172 -8.47 12.82 -8.61
C LYS A 172 -7.51 13.36 -7.56
N VAL A 173 -6.85 12.47 -6.84
CA VAL A 173 -5.76 12.81 -5.94
C VAL A 173 -4.55 11.96 -6.29
N VAL A 174 -3.37 12.57 -6.33
CA VAL A 174 -2.12 11.92 -6.74
C VAL A 174 -1.13 11.96 -5.60
N PHE A 175 -0.56 10.82 -5.26
CA PHE A 175 0.39 10.65 -4.17
C PHE A 175 1.68 10.05 -4.68
N ARG A 176 2.82 10.60 -4.29
CA ARG A 176 4.13 10.03 -4.61
C ARG A 176 4.47 8.91 -3.64
N ALA A 177 4.94 7.77 -4.16
CA ALA A 177 5.23 6.58 -3.37
C ALA A 177 6.34 6.79 -2.35
N PHE A 178 7.43 7.48 -2.73
CA PHE A 178 8.55 7.79 -1.84
C PHE A 178 8.15 8.50 -0.53
N ASP A 179 7.06 9.26 -0.57
CA ASP A 179 6.57 10.01 0.58
C ASP A 179 5.63 9.17 1.46
N MET A 180 5.12 8.05 0.95
CA MET A 180 4.14 7.22 1.64
C MET A 180 4.69 6.67 2.96
N LYS A 181 3.79 6.56 3.94
CA LYS A 181 4.07 5.88 5.21
C LYS A 181 2.93 4.93 5.50
N LEU A 182 3.22 3.64 5.31
CA LEU A 182 2.26 2.57 5.55
C LEU A 182 2.33 2.08 6.98
N PHE A 183 1.15 1.89 7.55
CA PHE A 183 0.93 1.24 8.82
C PHE A 183 0.01 0.05 8.62
N TYR A 184 0.08 -0.94 9.50
CA TYR A 184 -0.80 -2.08 9.40
C TYR A 184 -1.08 -2.76 10.74
N ASN A 185 -2.23 -3.42 10.79
CA ASN A 185 -2.58 -4.42 11.79
C ASN A 185 -3.38 -5.53 11.12
N GLU A 186 -4.70 -5.37 11.05
CA GLU A 186 -5.61 -6.19 10.29
C GLU A 186 -5.68 -5.77 8.83
N TYR A 187 -5.47 -4.49 8.54
CA TYR A 187 -5.51 -3.92 7.19
C TYR A 187 -4.35 -2.95 7.01
N ALA A 188 -4.05 -2.60 5.75
CA ALA A 188 -3.10 -1.55 5.41
C ALA A 188 -3.73 -0.17 5.62
N TYR A 189 -2.97 0.76 6.19
CA TYR A 189 -3.44 2.09 6.54
C TYR A 189 -2.41 3.16 6.17
N MET A 190 -2.89 4.26 5.61
CA MET A 190 -2.11 5.48 5.38
C MET A 190 -2.86 6.71 5.91
N HIS A 191 -2.11 7.74 6.24
CA HIS A 191 -2.68 9.04 6.62
C HIS A 191 -1.98 10.13 5.82
N ALA A 192 -2.74 10.78 4.93
CA ALA A 192 -2.24 11.82 4.05
C ALA A 192 -2.90 13.17 4.35
N THR A 193 -2.22 14.24 3.97
CA THR A 193 -2.76 15.61 3.94
C THR A 193 -2.77 16.11 2.51
N LEU A 194 -3.87 16.73 2.08
CA LEU A 194 -4.01 17.40 0.80
C LEU A 194 -4.29 18.90 1.04
N THR A 195 -3.40 19.77 0.56
CA THR A 195 -3.60 21.22 0.65
C THR A 195 -3.78 21.80 -0.75
N ILE A 196 -4.94 22.40 -1.02
CA ILE A 196 -5.19 23.10 -2.27
C ILE A 196 -4.71 24.54 -2.12
N LEU A 197 -3.82 24.98 -3.02
CA LEU A 197 -3.22 26.31 -2.97
C LEU A 197 -3.69 27.19 -4.13
N LYS A 198 -3.96 26.57 -5.28
CA LYS A 198 -4.49 27.22 -6.49
C LYS A 198 -5.41 26.24 -7.21
N LYS A 199 -6.20 26.75 -8.16
CA LYS A 199 -7.07 25.94 -9.02
C LYS A 199 -6.37 24.73 -9.67
N THR A 200 -5.09 24.87 -10.03
CA THR A 200 -4.30 23.83 -10.73
C THR A 200 -3.16 23.26 -9.89
N PHE A 201 -3.06 23.63 -8.61
CA PHE A 201 -1.91 23.25 -7.77
C PHE A 201 -2.34 22.96 -6.34
N GLY A 202 -1.98 21.77 -5.87
CA GLY A 202 -2.09 21.37 -4.49
C GLY A 202 -0.91 20.50 -4.10
N GLU A 203 -0.71 20.36 -2.80
CA GLU A 203 0.39 19.59 -2.21
C GLU A 203 -0.17 18.40 -1.44
N THR A 204 0.46 17.25 -1.61
CA THR A 204 0.17 16.03 -0.84
C THR A 204 1.36 15.67 0.04
N THR A 205 1.11 15.32 1.30
CA THR A 205 2.13 14.81 2.21
C THR A 205 1.57 13.65 3.02
N PHE A 206 2.45 12.87 3.67
CA PHE A 206 2.04 11.78 4.55
C PHE A 206 2.44 12.03 6.00
N ASN A 207 1.52 11.68 6.89
CA ASN A 207 1.75 11.72 8.31
C ASN A 207 2.60 10.52 8.74
N LYS A 208 3.77 10.80 9.31
CA LYS A 208 4.71 9.78 9.80
C LYS A 208 4.33 9.21 11.17
N ARG A 209 3.33 9.79 11.84
CA ARG A 209 2.91 9.36 13.18
C ARG A 209 2.11 8.07 13.08
N LYS A 210 2.70 7.00 13.60
CA LYS A 210 2.05 5.70 13.72
C LYS A 210 0.72 5.78 14.49
N PRO A 211 -0.40 5.31 13.93
CA PRO A 211 -1.66 5.16 14.65
C PRO A 211 -1.54 4.23 15.86
N LYS A 212 -2.45 4.38 16.82
CA LYS A 212 -2.53 3.45 17.97
C LYS A 212 -2.81 2.03 17.45
N ASN A 213 -2.17 1.04 18.06
CA ASN A 213 -2.36 -0.39 17.77
C ASN A 213 -2.00 -0.84 16.35
N MET A 214 -1.21 -0.05 15.62
CA MET A 214 -0.63 -0.45 14.33
C MET A 214 0.89 -0.61 14.41
N LYS A 215 1.43 -1.41 13.50
CA LYS A 215 2.87 -1.54 13.19
C LYS A 215 3.20 -0.65 12.00
N GLY A 216 4.44 -0.19 11.89
CA GLY A 216 4.94 0.39 10.64
C GLY A 216 5.26 -0.72 9.65
N ALA A 217 4.92 -0.52 8.39
CA ALA A 217 5.42 -1.36 7.31
C ALA A 217 6.94 -1.16 7.12
N ILE A 218 7.57 -2.10 6.42
CA ILE A 218 8.96 -1.96 5.99
C ILE A 218 8.94 -1.01 4.77
N ASP A 219 9.59 0.14 4.91
CA ASP A 219 9.79 1.08 3.80
C ASP A 219 10.75 0.44 2.77
N ILE A 220 10.38 0.47 1.49
CA ILE A 220 11.19 -0.06 0.37
C ILE A 220 11.77 1.04 -0.54
N TYR A 221 11.54 2.31 -0.19
CA TYR A 221 11.97 3.52 -0.92
C TYR A 221 12.82 4.44 -0.05
#